data_AF-A0A835LAR4-F1
#
_entry.id   AF-A0A835LAR4-F1
#
_cell.length_a   1.000
_cell.length_b   1.000
_cell.length_c   1.000
_cell.angle_alpha   90.00
_cell.angle_beta   90.00
_cell.angle_gamma   90.00
#
_symmetry.space_group_name_H-M   'P 1'
#
loop_
_entity.id
_entity.type
_entity.pdbx_description
1 polymer ?
#
loop_
_entity_poly.entity_id
_entity_poly.type
_entity_poly.pdbx_seq_one_letter_code
_entity_poly.pdbx_strand_id
1 'polypeptide(L)'
;MSKEQNIAGVECSGWLRALGAVETSWLSTTVDSGQTYTHSATQCRGGGAVTMQFAPRPPPTFTNLRPCSWESWYTVMPQIILLFSGKRKSGKDFLTTHLQNLLADKCEVLKISHPIKSHWAKEKNLNLNELLGDSEYKEQYRLDMINWSEEMRAQDYGYFCRIACQDATDKPIWIVSDIRRKTDIKWFKEKYGDQTRTIRIIADEETRKKRGFIFKSGVDDVASECDLDDFVEWDLVLDNSEGKQKLEEQLSSILGLVSGL
;
A
#
# COMPACT_ATOMS: atom_id res chain seq x y z
N MET A 1 -17.43 -43.92 -32.28
CA MET A 1 -18.47 -42.97 -31.83
C MET A 1 -17.94 -42.25 -30.59
N SER A 2 -17.06 -41.27 -30.81
CA SER A 2 -16.48 -40.43 -29.78
C SER A 2 -17.39 -39.23 -29.56
N LYS A 3 -17.80 -39.01 -28.30
CA LYS A 3 -18.60 -37.85 -27.90
C LYS A 3 -17.70 -36.62 -27.89
N GLU A 4 -17.93 -35.68 -28.79
CA GLU A 4 -17.40 -34.31 -28.67
C GLU A 4 -18.08 -33.63 -27.48
N GLN A 5 -17.29 -33.20 -26.50
CA GLN A 5 -17.76 -32.27 -25.47
C GLN A 5 -17.17 -30.90 -25.77
N ASN A 6 -18.03 -29.97 -26.21
CA ASN A 6 -17.70 -28.55 -26.29
C ASN A 6 -17.60 -27.99 -24.86
N ILE A 7 -16.39 -27.69 -24.42
CA ILE A 7 -16.17 -26.90 -23.20
C ILE A 7 -16.13 -25.44 -23.64
N ALA A 8 -17.09 -24.65 -23.14
CA ALA A 8 -17.17 -23.22 -23.39
C ALA A 8 -15.89 -22.52 -22.90
N GLY A 9 -15.23 -21.80 -23.81
CA GLY A 9 -14.00 -21.06 -23.54
C GLY A 9 -14.21 -19.96 -22.50
N VAL A 10 -13.25 -19.86 -21.58
CA VAL A 10 -13.09 -18.72 -20.68
C VAL A 10 -12.56 -17.55 -21.51
N GLU A 11 -13.32 -16.46 -21.57
CA GLU A 11 -12.87 -15.20 -22.17
C GLU A 11 -11.72 -14.60 -21.34
N CYS A 12 -10.48 -14.80 -21.79
CA CYS A 12 -9.37 -13.93 -21.40
C CYS A 12 -9.44 -12.64 -22.23
N SER A 13 -10.33 -11.72 -21.83
CA SER A 13 -10.39 -10.38 -22.40
C SER A 13 -9.41 -9.45 -21.66
N GLY A 14 -8.20 -9.32 -22.20
CA GLY A 14 -7.26 -8.32 -21.75
C GLY A 14 -5.93 -8.45 -22.48
N TRP A 15 -5.60 -7.42 -23.26
CA TRP A 15 -4.37 -7.24 -24.05
C TRP A 15 -4.38 -7.80 -25.48
N LEU A 16 -4.98 -7.04 -26.40
CA LEU A 16 -4.49 -6.76 -27.76
C LEU A 16 -5.56 -5.94 -28.52
N ARG A 17 -5.51 -4.60 -28.37
CA ARG A 17 -6.16 -3.66 -29.30
C ARG A 17 -5.12 -2.70 -29.83
N ALA A 18 -4.37 -3.15 -30.81
CA ALA A 18 -3.79 -2.30 -31.84
C ALA A 18 -3.77 -3.13 -33.13
N LEU A 19 -4.29 -2.57 -34.22
CA LEU A 19 -4.32 -3.09 -35.60
C LEU A 19 -5.61 -3.71 -36.16
N GLY A 20 -6.76 -3.59 -35.49
CA GLY A 20 -8.06 -3.56 -36.21
C GLY A 20 -8.33 -4.71 -37.20
N ALA A 21 -8.07 -5.96 -36.82
CA ALA A 21 -8.51 -7.14 -37.55
C ALA A 21 -9.19 -8.11 -36.58
N VAL A 22 -10.39 -8.57 -36.94
CA VAL A 22 -11.16 -9.53 -36.14
C VAL A 22 -10.53 -10.92 -36.34
N GLU A 23 -9.82 -11.43 -35.32
CA GLU A 23 -9.28 -12.79 -35.30
C GLU A 23 -10.23 -13.74 -34.55
N THR A 24 -10.57 -14.87 -35.18
CA THR A 24 -11.16 -16.02 -34.46
C THR A 24 -10.10 -17.10 -34.41
N SER A 25 -9.57 -17.35 -33.21
CA SER A 25 -8.69 -18.49 -32.93
C SER A 25 -9.54 -19.60 -32.28
N TRP A 26 -9.32 -20.84 -32.72
CA TRP A 26 -9.95 -22.02 -32.14
C TRP A 26 -8.85 -22.96 -31.66
N LEU A 27 -8.97 -23.40 -30.40
CA LEU A 27 -8.15 -24.47 -29.85
C LEU A 27 -8.98 -25.75 -29.89
N SER A 28 -8.53 -26.75 -30.64
CA SER A 28 -9.05 -28.11 -30.51
C SER A 28 -8.01 -28.99 -29.81
N THR A 29 -8.50 -29.81 -28.89
CA THR A 29 -7.68 -30.80 -28.19
C THR A 29 -8.20 -32.16 -28.57
N THR A 30 -7.33 -32.99 -29.12
CA THR A 30 -7.64 -34.39 -29.44
C THR A 30 -6.79 -35.29 -28.55
N VAL A 31 -7.43 -36.32 -27.99
CA VAL A 31 -6.76 -37.33 -27.16
C VAL A 31 -6.75 -38.62 -27.95
N ASP A 32 -5.57 -39.10 -28.31
CA ASP A 32 -5.40 -40.42 -28.92
C ASP A 32 -4.23 -41.15 -28.25
N SER A 33 -4.44 -42.42 -27.91
CA SER A 33 -3.41 -43.30 -27.33
C SER A 33 -2.61 -42.73 -26.13
N GLY A 34 -3.26 -41.93 -25.27
CA GLY A 34 -2.65 -41.42 -24.02
C GLY A 34 -1.68 -40.24 -24.20
N GLN A 35 -1.63 -39.63 -25.39
CA GLN A 35 -0.94 -38.37 -25.62
C GLN A 35 -1.94 -37.27 -25.99
N THR A 36 -1.74 -36.08 -25.42
CA THR A 36 -2.57 -34.89 -25.64
C THR A 36 -1.93 -34.04 -26.73
N TYR A 37 -2.66 -33.80 -27.82
CA TYR A 37 -2.20 -32.92 -28.90
C TYR A 37 -3.04 -31.65 -28.92
N THR A 38 -2.39 -30.50 -28.78
CA THR A 38 -2.99 -29.18 -29.00
C THR A 38 -2.69 -28.72 -30.41
N HIS A 39 -3.75 -28.51 -31.20
CA HIS A 39 -3.63 -27.95 -32.55
C HIS A 39 -4.08 -26.49 -32.54
N SER A 40 -3.18 -25.58 -32.92
CA SER A 40 -3.55 -24.21 -33.29
C SER A 40 -3.66 -24.13 -34.81
N ALA A 41 -4.84 -23.82 -35.34
CA ALA A 41 -5.02 -23.56 -36.76
C ALA A 41 -5.34 -22.07 -36.97
N THR A 42 -4.54 -21.41 -37.79
CA THR A 42 -4.75 -20.02 -38.21
C THR A 42 -5.16 -20.02 -39.68
N GLN A 43 -6.37 -19.52 -39.99
CA GLN A 43 -6.82 -19.40 -41.37
C GLN A 43 -6.63 -17.96 -41.86
N CYS A 44 -5.54 -17.71 -42.59
CA CYS A 44 -5.33 -16.46 -43.30
C CYS A 44 -6.14 -16.48 -44.61
N ARG A 45 -6.90 -15.40 -44.92
CA ARG A 45 -7.55 -15.26 -46.22
C ARG A 45 -6.48 -15.07 -47.30
N GLY A 46 -6.32 -16.08 -48.16
CA GLY A 46 -5.49 -16.02 -49.36
C GLY A 46 -4.05 -16.46 -49.15
N GLY A 47 -3.82 -17.78 -49.02
CA GLY A 47 -2.48 -18.38 -48.99
C GLY A 47 -2.54 -19.78 -48.40
N GLY A 48 -1.93 -20.76 -49.06
CA GLY A 48 -2.03 -22.19 -48.73
C GLY A 48 -1.66 -22.53 -47.28
N ALA A 49 -2.33 -23.54 -46.73
CA ALA A 49 -2.10 -24.04 -45.38
C ALA A 49 -0.68 -24.62 -45.25
N VAL A 50 0.11 -24.08 -44.31
CA VAL A 50 1.40 -24.67 -43.89
C VAL A 50 1.18 -25.35 -42.55
N THR A 51 1.33 -26.68 -42.52
CA THR A 51 1.28 -27.47 -41.29
C THR A 51 2.67 -27.50 -40.66
N MET A 52 2.90 -26.80 -39.54
CA MET A 52 4.11 -26.98 -38.74
C MET A 52 3.90 -28.10 -37.72
N GLN A 53 4.66 -29.19 -37.86
CA GLN A 53 4.75 -30.25 -36.84
C GLN A 53 5.77 -29.84 -35.78
N PHE A 54 5.32 -29.66 -34.54
CA PHE A 54 6.23 -29.58 -33.38
C PHE A 54 6.36 -30.98 -32.76
N ALA A 55 7.59 -31.48 -32.64
CA ALA A 55 7.87 -32.75 -31.99
C ALA A 55 7.54 -32.68 -30.48
N PRO A 56 6.97 -33.74 -29.88
CA PRO A 56 6.69 -33.76 -28.44
C PRO A 56 8.02 -33.80 -27.66
N ARG A 57 8.21 -32.84 -26.75
CA ARG A 57 9.32 -32.90 -25.78
C ARG A 57 8.96 -33.94 -24.70
N PRO A 58 9.92 -34.77 -24.26
CA PRO A 58 9.66 -35.75 -23.20
C PRO A 58 9.33 -35.04 -21.88
N PRO A 59 8.47 -35.63 -21.02
CA PRO A 59 8.17 -35.07 -19.71
C PRO A 59 9.43 -35.06 -18.84
N PRO A 60 9.69 -33.99 -18.06
CA PRO A 60 10.84 -33.94 -17.17
C PRO A 60 10.71 -35.00 -16.07
N THR A 61 11.79 -35.73 -15.84
CA THR A 61 11.90 -36.75 -14.78
C THR A 61 11.79 -36.12 -13.40
N PHE A 62 10.94 -36.72 -12.56
CA PHE A 62 10.48 -36.23 -11.27
C PHE A 62 11.53 -36.42 -10.16
N THR A 63 12.71 -35.79 -10.25
CA THR A 63 13.71 -35.93 -9.15
C THR A 63 14.51 -34.67 -8.81
N ASN A 64 14.16 -33.49 -9.31
CA ASN A 64 14.72 -32.22 -8.81
C ASN A 64 13.80 -31.03 -9.13
N LEU A 65 12.58 -31.06 -8.61
CA LEU A 65 11.74 -29.86 -8.57
C LEU A 65 12.32 -28.93 -7.51
N ARG A 66 13.19 -28.00 -7.92
CA ARG A 66 13.27 -26.71 -7.23
C ARG A 66 11.85 -26.13 -7.22
N PRO A 67 11.34 -25.59 -6.10
CA PRO A 67 10.02 -24.99 -6.09
C PRO A 67 9.94 -23.96 -7.21
N CYS A 68 8.88 -24.08 -8.02
CA CYS A 68 8.59 -23.20 -9.14
C CYS A 68 8.34 -21.79 -8.56
N SER A 69 9.37 -20.94 -8.54
CA SER A 69 9.28 -19.58 -8.00
C SER A 69 8.70 -18.64 -9.06
N TRP A 70 7.37 -18.65 -9.23
CA TRP A 70 6.64 -17.61 -9.97
C TRP A 70 6.09 -16.51 -9.04
N GLU A 71 6.45 -16.52 -7.76
CA GLU A 71 6.20 -15.42 -6.82
C GLU A 71 7.50 -14.64 -6.57
N SER A 72 8.10 -14.07 -7.60
CA SER A 72 8.97 -12.91 -7.40
C SER A 72 8.09 -11.68 -7.26
N TRP A 73 7.39 -11.57 -6.13
CA TRP A 73 6.82 -10.29 -5.73
C TRP A 73 8.01 -9.34 -5.55
N TYR A 74 8.14 -8.32 -6.38
CA TYR A 74 9.11 -7.26 -6.12
C TYR A 74 8.56 -6.46 -4.92
N THR A 75 8.97 -6.86 -3.71
CA THR A 75 9.12 -6.02 -2.52
C THR A 75 9.78 -4.72 -2.90
N VAL A 76 9.02 -3.66 -3.24
CA VAL A 76 9.56 -2.31 -3.19
C VAL A 76 10.23 -2.14 -1.83
N MET A 77 11.55 -1.99 -1.83
CA MET A 77 12.31 -1.74 -0.63
C MET A 77 12.73 -0.28 -0.65
N PRO A 78 12.10 0.57 0.18
CA PRO A 78 12.55 1.95 0.31
C PRO A 78 13.98 1.94 0.85
N GLN A 79 14.74 2.99 0.58
CA GLN A 79 16.04 3.17 1.21
C GLN A 79 15.89 3.78 2.61
N ILE A 80 14.86 4.62 2.81
CA ILE A 80 14.51 5.20 4.10
C ILE A 80 12.99 5.30 4.28
N ILE A 81 12.55 5.10 5.52
CA ILE A 81 11.17 5.28 5.95
C ILE A 81 11.13 6.29 7.08
N LEU A 82 10.40 7.39 6.86
CA LEU A 82 10.18 8.45 7.83
C LEU A 82 8.80 8.28 8.48
N LEU A 83 8.78 7.93 9.76
CA LEU A 83 7.57 7.76 10.54
C LEU A 83 7.22 9.06 11.28
N PHE A 84 6.18 9.75 10.84
CA PHE A 84 5.75 11.02 11.44
C PHE A 84 4.63 10.82 12.45
N SER A 85 4.85 11.33 13.65
CA SER A 85 3.82 11.46 14.69
C SER A 85 3.69 12.90 15.16
N GLY A 86 2.49 13.28 15.59
CA GLY A 86 2.26 14.60 16.17
C GLY A 86 0.78 14.79 16.49
N LYS A 87 0.50 15.45 17.61
CA LYS A 87 -0.88 15.74 18.05
C LYS A 87 -1.59 16.63 17.05
N ARG A 88 -2.92 16.64 17.08
CA ARG A 88 -3.75 17.55 16.27
C ARG A 88 -3.30 19.00 16.42
N LYS A 89 -3.24 19.74 15.30
CA LYS A 89 -2.78 21.14 15.19
C LYS A 89 -1.31 21.40 15.56
N SER A 90 -0.48 20.36 15.72
CA SER A 90 0.98 20.49 15.83
C SER A 90 1.65 20.99 14.55
N GLY A 91 0.99 20.86 13.40
CA GLY A 91 1.55 21.23 12.09
C GLY A 91 2.28 20.08 11.39
N LYS A 92 2.14 18.84 11.87
CA LYS A 92 2.62 17.63 11.18
C LYS A 92 2.23 17.59 9.70
N ASP A 93 0.95 17.74 9.37
CA ASP A 93 0.46 17.68 7.97
C ASP A 93 1.04 18.81 7.11
N PHE A 94 1.28 19.97 7.72
CA PHE A 94 1.92 21.11 7.05
C PHE A 94 3.37 20.76 6.70
N LEU A 95 4.14 20.22 7.64
CA LEU A 95 5.53 19.81 7.42
C LEU A 95 5.64 18.66 6.41
N THR A 96 4.81 17.62 6.51
CA THR A 96 4.85 16.50 5.57
C THR A 96 4.50 16.92 4.15
N THR A 97 3.56 17.87 3.99
CA THR A 97 3.24 18.44 2.66
C THR A 97 4.42 19.22 2.08
N HIS A 98 5.10 20.05 2.88
CA HIS A 98 6.28 20.79 2.40
C HIS A 98 7.44 19.85 2.06
N LEU A 99 7.66 18.83 2.89
CA LEU A 99 8.67 17.81 2.63
C LEU A 99 8.37 17.02 1.35
N GLN A 100 7.12 16.63 1.13
CA GLN A 100 6.68 15.97 -0.10
C GLN A 100 6.94 16.85 -1.33
N ASN A 101 6.64 18.15 -1.25
CA ASN A 101 6.91 19.09 -2.33
C ASN A 101 8.41 19.24 -2.64
N LEU A 102 9.26 19.20 -1.61
CA LEU A 102 10.72 19.28 -1.77
C LEU A 102 11.33 18.00 -2.36
N LEU A 103 10.83 16.83 -1.94
CA LEU A 103 11.33 15.53 -2.40
C LEU A 103 10.68 15.09 -3.73
N ALA A 104 9.54 15.68 -4.08
CA ALA A 104 8.80 15.47 -5.32
C ALA A 104 8.65 13.97 -5.66
N ASP A 105 9.20 13.55 -6.79
CA ASP A 105 9.11 12.20 -7.34
C ASP A 105 9.99 11.18 -6.62
N LYS A 106 10.78 11.58 -5.61
CA LYS A 106 11.63 10.67 -4.83
C LYS A 106 10.92 10.08 -3.62
N CYS A 107 9.73 10.59 -3.27
CA CYS A 107 9.01 10.15 -2.10
C CYS A 107 7.59 9.68 -2.38
N GLU A 108 7.10 8.76 -1.54
CA GLU A 108 5.71 8.32 -1.46
C GLU A 108 5.16 8.63 -0.07
N VAL A 109 3.93 9.15 0.02
CA VAL A 109 3.29 9.45 1.32
C VAL A 109 2.27 8.39 1.66
N LEU A 110 2.60 7.55 2.63
CA LEU A 110 1.75 6.48 3.13
C LEU A 110 0.89 6.99 4.30
N LYS A 111 -0.35 6.49 4.34
CA LYS A 111 -1.32 6.78 5.41
C LYS A 111 -1.90 5.48 5.95
N ILE A 112 -1.61 5.13 7.20
CA ILE A 112 -2.18 3.97 7.90
C ILE A 112 -3.69 4.15 8.11
N SER A 113 -4.18 5.39 8.22
CA SER A 113 -5.61 5.64 8.32
C SER A 113 -6.39 5.33 7.03
N HIS A 114 -5.73 5.26 5.87
CA HIS A 114 -6.39 4.93 4.61
C HIS A 114 -6.90 3.48 4.55
N PRO A 115 -6.08 2.43 4.80
CA PRO A 115 -6.55 1.04 4.83
C PRO A 115 -7.59 0.79 5.92
N ILE A 116 -7.51 1.49 7.07
CA ILE A 116 -8.53 1.40 8.12
C ILE A 116 -9.89 1.83 7.57
N LYS A 117 -9.96 3.01 6.95
CA LYS A 117 -11.21 3.56 6.41
C LYS A 117 -11.77 2.74 5.26
N SER A 118 -10.92 2.31 4.33
CA SER A 118 -11.35 1.53 3.17
C SER A 118 -11.86 0.14 3.57
N HIS A 119 -11.17 -0.55 4.49
CA HIS A 119 -11.64 -1.85 4.98
C HIS A 119 -12.90 -1.74 5.81
N TRP A 120 -12.98 -0.78 6.73
CA TRP A 120 -14.17 -0.58 7.56
C TRP A 120 -15.38 -0.20 6.71
N ALA A 121 -15.21 0.68 5.70
CA ALA A 121 -16.27 1.01 4.75
C ALA A 121 -16.74 -0.23 3.96
N LYS A 122 -15.82 -1.09 3.53
CA LYS A 122 -16.16 -2.34 2.84
C LYS A 122 -16.92 -3.32 3.75
N GLU A 123 -16.48 -3.50 4.99
CA GLU A 123 -17.09 -4.42 5.94
C GLU A 123 -18.49 -3.97 6.37
N LYS A 124 -18.69 -2.66 6.55
CA LYS A 124 -19.98 -2.08 6.94
C LYS A 124 -20.86 -1.65 5.77
N ASN A 125 -20.41 -1.88 4.54
CA ASN A 125 -21.08 -1.47 3.30
C ASN A 125 -21.42 0.04 3.26
N LEU A 126 -20.45 0.86 3.67
CA LEU A 126 -20.58 2.32 3.77
C LEU A 126 -19.90 3.00 2.58
N ASN A 127 -20.32 4.24 2.29
CA ASN A 127 -19.72 5.04 1.23
C ASN A 127 -18.35 5.60 1.69
N LEU A 128 -17.27 5.08 1.10
CA LEU A 128 -15.91 5.51 1.41
C LEU A 128 -15.68 7.01 1.20
N ASN A 129 -16.29 7.60 0.16
CA ASN A 129 -16.11 9.03 -0.13
C ASN A 129 -16.72 9.92 0.95
N GLU A 130 -17.85 9.51 1.53
CA GLU A 130 -18.48 10.22 2.65
C GLU A 130 -17.68 10.10 3.95
N LEU A 131 -17.01 8.95 4.16
CA LEU A 131 -16.12 8.71 5.30
C LEU A 131 -14.79 9.47 5.21
N LEU A 132 -14.32 9.75 3.99
CA LEU A 132 -13.12 10.53 3.73
C LEU A 132 -13.36 12.04 3.87
N GLY A 133 -14.61 12.52 3.71
CA GLY A 133 -14.99 13.93 3.83
C GLY A 133 -14.98 14.49 5.26
N ASP A 134 -15.41 15.75 5.40
CA ASP A 134 -15.55 16.46 6.68
C ASP A 134 -17.03 16.68 7.04
N SER A 135 -17.76 15.56 7.13
CA SER A 135 -19.19 15.52 7.46
C SER A 135 -19.42 15.10 8.91
N GLU A 136 -20.55 15.49 9.50
CA GLU A 136 -21.02 15.05 10.82
C GLU A 136 -21.19 13.52 10.89
N TYR A 137 -21.48 12.92 9.72
CA TYR A 137 -21.49 11.49 9.45
C TYR A 137 -20.18 10.79 9.88
N LYS A 138 -19.02 11.41 9.67
CA LYS A 138 -17.71 10.84 10.05
C LYS A 138 -17.49 10.81 11.55
N GLU A 139 -17.93 11.83 12.27
CA GLU A 139 -17.76 11.89 13.73
C GLU A 139 -18.63 10.82 14.41
N GLN A 140 -19.83 10.53 13.87
CA GLN A 140 -20.72 9.52 14.39
C GLN A 140 -20.10 8.11 14.39
N TYR A 141 -19.30 7.78 13.38
CA TYR A 141 -18.67 6.47 13.25
C TYR A 141 -17.21 6.42 13.71
N ARG A 142 -16.64 7.54 14.15
CA ARG A 142 -15.23 7.63 14.51
C ARG A 142 -14.88 6.65 15.64
N LEU A 143 -15.74 6.56 16.66
CA LEU A 143 -15.53 5.66 17.80
C LEU A 143 -15.60 4.19 17.38
N ASP A 144 -16.61 3.81 16.61
CA ASP A 144 -16.78 2.44 16.12
C ASP A 144 -15.62 2.01 15.22
N MET A 145 -15.15 2.90 14.34
CA MET A 145 -13.99 2.66 13.49
C MET A 145 -12.70 2.51 14.31
N ILE A 146 -12.52 3.31 15.36
CA ILE A 146 -11.38 3.17 16.28
C ILE A 146 -11.45 1.80 16.95
N ASN A 147 -12.57 1.45 17.58
CA ASN A 147 -12.74 0.19 18.30
C ASN A 147 -12.50 -1.02 17.38
N TRP A 148 -13.11 -1.03 16.19
CA TRP A 148 -12.88 -2.06 15.19
C TRP A 148 -11.40 -2.15 14.78
N SER A 149 -10.73 -1.00 14.58
CA SER A 149 -9.31 -1.01 14.24
C SER A 149 -8.43 -1.53 15.38
N GLU A 150 -8.80 -1.30 16.64
CA GLU A 150 -8.10 -1.86 17.80
C GLU A 150 -8.31 -3.37 17.92
N GLU A 151 -9.52 -3.88 17.65
CA GLU A 151 -9.78 -5.33 17.60
C GLU A 151 -8.94 -6.03 16.52
N MET A 152 -8.83 -5.44 15.33
CA MET A 152 -7.95 -5.93 14.27
C MET A 152 -6.48 -5.92 14.70
N ARG A 153 -6.01 -4.83 15.33
CA ARG A 153 -4.63 -4.73 15.84
C ARG A 153 -4.33 -5.70 16.98
N ALA A 154 -5.32 -6.04 17.80
CA ALA A 154 -5.15 -7.00 18.89
C ALA A 154 -4.85 -8.41 18.36
N GLN A 155 -5.38 -8.75 17.17
CA GLN A 155 -5.08 -10.00 16.48
C GLN A 155 -3.77 -9.89 15.70
N ASP A 156 -3.55 -8.75 15.02
CA ASP A 156 -2.36 -8.49 14.22
C ASP A 156 -2.04 -6.99 14.17
N TYR A 157 -1.09 -6.57 15.00
CA TYR A 157 -0.70 -5.17 15.12
C TYR A 157 -0.07 -4.58 13.85
N GLY A 158 0.43 -5.44 12.96
CA GLY A 158 1.03 -5.05 11.69
C GLY A 158 0.05 -4.99 10.52
N TYR A 159 -1.21 -5.36 10.72
CA TYR A 159 -2.21 -5.52 9.65
C TYR A 159 -2.32 -4.29 8.74
N PHE A 160 -2.63 -3.13 9.33
CA PHE A 160 -2.79 -1.90 8.56
C PHE A 160 -1.47 -1.35 8.02
N CYS A 161 -0.35 -1.56 8.73
CA CYS A 161 0.96 -1.14 8.23
C CYS A 161 1.35 -1.91 6.97
N ARG A 162 1.11 -3.23 6.94
CA ARG A 162 1.33 -4.06 5.75
C ARG A 162 0.50 -3.59 4.57
N ILE A 163 -0.81 -3.40 4.75
CA ILE A 163 -1.70 -2.98 3.67
C ILE A 163 -1.29 -1.60 3.16
N ALA A 164 -0.96 -0.65 4.05
CA ALA A 164 -0.48 0.66 3.64
C ALA A 164 0.80 0.60 2.80
N CYS A 165 1.65 -0.40 3.00
CA CYS A 165 2.89 -0.59 2.24
C CYS A 165 2.73 -1.46 0.98
N GLN A 166 1.66 -2.25 0.86
CA GLN A 166 1.45 -3.17 -0.28
C GLN A 166 1.28 -2.42 -1.60
N ASP A 167 0.57 -1.29 -1.56
CA ASP A 167 0.31 -0.46 -2.74
C ASP A 167 1.33 0.68 -2.91
N ALA A 168 2.40 0.68 -2.12
CA ALA A 168 3.42 1.72 -2.19
C ALA A 168 4.20 1.65 -3.51
N THR A 169 4.41 2.81 -4.13
CA THR A 169 5.17 2.90 -5.38
C THR A 169 6.67 2.73 -5.14
N ASP A 170 7.40 2.32 -6.20
CA ASP A 170 8.86 2.14 -6.15
C ASP A 170 9.59 3.47 -5.99
N LYS A 171 9.69 3.91 -4.74
CA LYS A 171 10.27 5.19 -4.32
C LYS A 171 11.29 4.96 -3.21
N PRO A 172 12.46 5.63 -3.27
CA PRO A 172 13.51 5.43 -2.27
C PRO A 172 13.13 5.98 -0.89
N ILE A 173 12.20 6.94 -0.80
CA ILE A 173 11.79 7.57 0.45
C ILE A 173 10.31 7.31 0.69
N TRP A 174 9.97 6.67 1.80
CA TRP A 174 8.59 6.55 2.25
C TRP A 174 8.32 7.47 3.43
N ILE A 175 7.23 8.23 3.37
CA ILE A 175 6.77 9.11 4.46
C ILE A 175 5.48 8.52 5.01
N VAL A 176 5.56 7.86 6.17
CA VAL A 176 4.36 7.37 6.87
C VAL A 176 3.84 8.52 7.74
N SER A 177 2.81 9.19 7.25
CA SER A 177 2.42 10.50 7.77
C SER A 177 1.59 10.48 9.06
N ASP A 178 1.01 9.34 9.44
CA ASP A 178 0.00 9.27 10.49
C ASP A 178 0.18 8.06 11.43
N ILE A 179 1.42 7.80 11.87
CA ILE A 179 1.66 6.82 12.94
C ILE A 179 1.09 7.35 14.26
N ARG A 180 0.39 6.46 14.96
CA ARG A 180 -0.34 6.84 16.17
C ARG A 180 -0.17 5.84 17.32
N ARG A 181 0.46 4.69 17.09
CA ARG A 181 0.69 3.67 18.12
C ARG A 181 2.15 3.27 18.20
N LYS A 182 2.59 2.85 19.38
CA LYS A 182 3.91 2.22 19.57
C LYS A 182 4.05 0.95 18.72
N THR A 183 2.95 0.22 18.53
CA THR A 183 2.94 -0.97 17.68
C THR A 183 3.22 -0.67 16.22
N ASP A 184 2.82 0.51 15.72
CA ASP A 184 3.15 0.92 14.35
C ASP A 184 4.67 1.05 14.23
N ILE A 185 5.31 1.79 15.15
CA ILE A 185 6.76 1.97 15.20
C ILE A 185 7.47 0.62 15.32
N LYS A 186 7.00 -0.24 16.24
CA LYS A 186 7.53 -1.58 16.45
C LYS A 186 7.51 -2.38 15.16
N TRP A 187 6.39 -2.40 14.45
CA TRP A 187 6.26 -3.15 13.20
C TRP A 187 7.24 -2.67 12.12
N PHE A 188 7.38 -1.35 11.93
CA PHE A 188 8.32 -0.80 10.95
C PHE A 188 9.78 -1.09 11.34
N LYS A 189 10.14 -0.94 12.63
CA LYS A 189 11.48 -1.29 13.13
C LYS A 189 11.79 -2.78 12.93
N GLU A 190 10.85 -3.68 13.23
CA GLU A 190 11.02 -5.13 13.02
C GLU A 190 11.14 -5.50 11.54
N LYS A 191 10.43 -4.80 10.65
CA LYS A 191 10.37 -5.12 9.21
C LYS A 191 11.52 -4.52 8.40
N TYR A 192 11.90 -3.27 8.69
CA TYR A 192 12.84 -2.47 7.89
C TYR A 192 14.12 -2.08 8.64
N GLY A 193 14.19 -2.32 9.95
CA GLY A 193 15.39 -2.08 10.75
C GLY A 193 15.92 -0.65 10.63
N ASP A 194 17.21 -0.54 10.30
CA ASP A 194 17.97 0.71 10.24
C ASP A 194 17.52 1.69 9.14
N GLN A 195 16.61 1.29 8.26
CA GLN A 195 16.00 2.19 7.27
C GLN A 195 14.90 3.07 7.91
N THR A 196 14.45 2.75 9.12
CA THR A 196 13.36 3.45 9.80
C THR A 196 13.91 4.64 10.60
N ARG A 197 13.30 5.81 10.43
CA ARG A 197 13.51 6.99 11.29
C ARG A 197 12.19 7.50 11.81
N THR A 198 12.17 7.82 13.10
CA THR A 198 10.99 8.27 13.85
C THR A 198 11.08 9.76 14.12
N ILE A 199 10.04 10.50 13.73
CA ILE A 199 9.99 11.95 13.81
C ILE A 199 8.75 12.39 14.58
N ARG A 200 8.93 13.12 15.69
CA ARG A 200 7.84 13.69 16.48
C ARG A 200 7.75 15.19 16.27
N ILE A 201 6.57 15.65 15.86
CA ILE A 201 6.23 17.06 15.77
C ILE A 201 5.46 17.46 17.02
N ILE A 202 6.03 18.37 17.79
CA ILE A 202 5.38 18.97 18.97
C ILE A 202 5.02 20.42 18.70
N ALA A 203 4.04 20.92 19.42
CA ALA A 203 3.73 22.33 19.53
C ALA A 203 3.07 22.57 20.89
N ASP A 204 3.39 23.69 21.53
CA ASP A 204 2.78 24.09 22.79
C ASP A 204 1.27 24.33 22.63
N GLU A 205 0.57 24.31 23.75
CA GLU A 205 -0.88 24.44 23.78
C GLU A 205 -1.35 25.81 23.26
N GLU A 206 -0.61 26.88 23.56
CA GLU A 206 -0.85 28.25 23.09
C GLU A 206 -0.86 28.32 21.56
N THR A 207 0.20 27.78 20.92
CA THR A 207 0.32 27.73 19.46
C THR A 207 -0.78 26.88 18.85
N ARG A 208 -1.10 25.73 19.46
CA ARG A 208 -2.19 24.87 18.99
C ARG A 208 -3.53 25.60 19.08
N LYS A 209 -3.82 26.30 20.20
CA LYS A 209 -5.04 27.11 20.40
C LYS A 209 -5.16 28.22 19.36
N LYS A 210 -4.07 28.95 19.08
CA LYS A 210 -4.04 29.96 18.01
C LYS A 210 -4.37 29.38 16.63
N ARG A 211 -4.03 28.10 16.39
CA ARG A 211 -4.38 27.35 15.17
C ARG A 211 -5.80 26.74 15.20
N GLY A 212 -6.63 27.17 16.15
CA GLY A 212 -8.01 26.73 16.34
C GLY A 212 -8.13 25.37 17.04
N PHE A 213 -7.14 24.97 17.83
CA PHE A 213 -7.30 23.82 18.73
C PHE A 213 -8.24 24.18 19.87
N ILE A 214 -9.33 23.43 19.98
CA ILE A 214 -10.23 23.43 21.12
C ILE A 214 -10.23 22.00 21.63
N PHE A 215 -9.86 21.80 22.89
CA PHE A 215 -9.84 20.49 23.51
C PHE A 215 -11.24 19.88 23.46
N LYS A 216 -11.35 18.65 22.94
CA LYS A 216 -12.56 17.85 22.93
C LYS A 216 -12.31 16.55 23.68
N SER A 217 -12.94 16.41 24.83
CA SER A 217 -12.95 15.13 25.57
C SER A 217 -13.62 14.03 24.74
N GLY A 218 -13.10 12.81 24.82
CA GLY A 218 -13.41 11.69 23.93
C GLY A 218 -12.69 11.72 22.58
N VAL A 219 -11.98 12.80 22.22
CA VAL A 219 -11.25 12.93 20.95
C VAL A 219 -9.75 13.13 21.20
N ASP A 220 -9.39 14.04 22.10
CA ASP A 220 -7.99 14.43 22.37
C ASP A 220 -7.37 13.67 23.56
N ASP A 221 -8.18 12.91 24.32
CA ASP A 221 -7.82 12.14 25.51
C ASP A 221 -7.87 10.61 25.30
N VAL A 222 -8.21 10.15 24.09
CA VAL A 222 -8.27 8.73 23.76
C VAL A 222 -6.89 8.21 23.35
N ALA A 223 -6.66 6.90 23.57
CA ALA A 223 -5.41 6.21 23.24
C ALA A 223 -4.95 6.48 21.79
N SER A 224 -5.89 6.77 20.88
CA SER A 224 -5.56 7.07 19.49
C SER A 224 -4.70 8.32 19.26
N GLU A 225 -4.62 9.20 20.26
CA GLU A 225 -3.81 10.43 20.26
C GLU A 225 -2.67 10.38 21.30
N CYS A 226 -2.81 9.59 22.38
CA CYS A 226 -1.90 9.59 23.52
C CYS A 226 -0.91 8.42 23.59
N ASP A 227 -1.07 7.34 22.81
CA ASP A 227 -0.21 6.15 22.91
C ASP A 227 1.28 6.42 22.61
N LEU A 228 1.61 7.58 22.03
CA LEU A 228 2.98 7.98 21.73
C LEU A 228 3.50 9.12 22.62
N ASP A 229 2.77 9.49 23.67
CA ASP A 229 3.16 10.61 24.56
C ASP A 229 4.32 10.26 25.50
N ASP A 230 4.44 9.00 25.91
CA ASP A 230 5.52 8.47 26.75
C ASP A 230 6.63 7.77 25.93
N PHE A 231 6.52 7.76 24.60
CA PHE A 231 7.57 7.25 23.73
C PHE A 231 8.71 8.28 23.65
N VAL A 232 9.94 7.86 24.00
CA VAL A 232 11.12 8.74 24.12
C VAL A 232 12.21 8.48 23.08
N GLU A 233 12.18 7.35 22.38
CA GLU A 233 13.22 6.92 21.44
C GLU A 233 13.02 7.50 20.04
N TRP A 234 12.72 8.80 19.96
CA TRP A 234 12.58 9.51 18.69
C TRP A 234 13.95 9.82 18.09
N ASP A 235 14.13 9.57 16.80
CA ASP A 235 15.34 9.96 16.08
C ASP A 235 15.41 11.48 15.89
N LEU A 236 14.25 12.14 15.77
CA LEU A 236 14.14 13.59 15.68
C LEU A 236 12.86 14.10 16.34
N VAL A 237 12.99 15.15 17.16
CA VAL A 237 11.86 15.89 17.72
C VAL A 237 11.92 17.33 17.22
N LEU A 238 10.85 17.79 16.60
CA LEU A 238 10.74 19.15 16.06
C LEU A 238 9.69 19.95 16.82
N ASP A 239 10.09 21.13 17.30
CA ASP A 239 9.20 22.05 18.00
C ASP A 239 8.66 23.10 17.04
N ASN A 240 7.39 22.92 16.67
CA ASN A 240 6.64 23.81 15.80
C ASN A 240 5.77 24.80 16.58
N SER A 241 6.18 25.13 17.80
CA SER A 241 5.63 26.26 18.56
C SER A 241 6.09 27.59 17.98
N GLU A 242 5.28 28.63 18.18
CA GLU A 242 5.58 29.97 17.67
C GLU A 242 6.92 30.50 18.21
N GLY A 243 7.79 30.95 17.30
CA GLY A 243 9.09 31.53 17.65
C GLY A 243 10.19 30.54 18.06
N LYS A 244 9.95 29.22 17.99
CA LYS A 244 10.95 28.20 18.36
C LYS A 244 11.91 27.84 17.23
N GLN A 245 11.38 27.37 16.11
CA GLN A 245 12.17 26.97 14.94
C GLN A 245 11.50 27.46 13.67
N LYS A 246 12.31 27.85 12.68
CA LYS A 246 11.80 28.20 11.35
C LYS A 246 11.53 26.94 10.54
N LEU A 247 10.63 27.06 9.56
CA LEU A 247 10.26 25.95 8.67
C LEU A 247 11.49 25.37 7.95
N GLU A 248 12.38 26.23 7.46
CA GLU A 248 13.57 25.84 6.71
C GLU A 248 14.55 25.03 7.58
N GLU A 249 14.69 25.40 8.85
CA GLU A 249 15.54 24.69 9.82
C GLU A 249 14.97 23.32 10.16
N GLN A 250 13.64 23.23 10.32
CA GLN A 250 12.93 21.97 10.55
C GLN A 250 13.06 21.03 9.36
N LEU A 251 12.84 21.54 8.13
CA LEU A 251 12.99 20.75 6.90
C LEU A 251 14.44 20.31 6.70
N SER A 252 15.41 21.19 6.95
CA SER A 252 16.83 20.85 6.88
C SER A 252 17.21 19.74 7.86
N SER A 253 16.67 19.77 9.09
CA SER A 253 16.89 18.72 10.09
C SER A 253 16.33 17.37 9.64
N ILE A 254 15.14 17.36 9.02
CA ILE A 254 14.55 16.13 8.46
C ILE A 254 15.38 15.62 7.28
N LEU A 255 15.80 16.50 6.37
CA LEU A 255 16.62 16.14 5.22
C LEU A 255 18.00 15.61 5.65
N GLY A 256 18.53 16.04 6.80
CA GLY A 256 19.73 15.48 7.41
C GLY A 256 19.62 13.98 7.73
N LEU A 257 18.40 13.47 8.00
CA LEU A 257 18.15 12.04 8.18
C LEU A 257 18.19 11.27 6.86
N VAL A 258 17.91 11.96 5.75
CA VAL A 258 17.84 11.41 4.39
C VAL A 258 19.20 11.52 3.69
N SER A 259 20.07 12.46 4.06
CA SER A 259 21.34 12.74 3.36
C SER A 259 22.42 11.65 3.45
N GLY A 260 22.13 10.51 4.07
CA GLY A 260 22.97 9.31 4.00
C GLY A 260 22.64 8.36 2.83
N LEU A 261 21.71 8.77 1.95
CA LEU A 261 21.27 8.03 0.77
C LEU A 261 22.06 8.37 -0.50
#